data_AF-A0A2N2FQ30-F1
#
_entry.id   AF-A0A2N2FQ30-F1
#
_cell.length_a   1.000
_cell.length_b   1.000
_cell.length_c   1.000
_cell.angle_alpha   90.00
_cell.angle_beta   90.00
_cell.angle_gamma   90.00
#
_symmetry.space_group_name_H-M   'P 1'
#
loop_
_entity.id
_entity.type
_entity.pdbx_description
1 polymer ?
#
loop_
_entity_poly.entity_id
_entity_poly.type
_entity_poly.pdbx_seq_one_letter_code
_entity_poly.pdbx_strand_id
1 'polypeptide(L)'
;MFKNIQKTIGCTDIGVVGYIASIGAYVLRHKKINKIDLLMSDELYKNSVNVGVPGIRKSGLDQALALGILLKNPKKQLSVFETVTEDDTSKINDLLRDIEVHISHQKFLDTVLFEKLTMTSTDGDTVEIVIRDFYDNVVSIKKNGEYLKSTEKNQLIDKVLLYKIENYESIYQFVETEDFLGFDELFQIADIQYENSREALKTHHLAYLSEDIPQNQKENIHILSAYLKEHIEISSKKRMLGDIFTVYGVAGSGNLGIGTLITPVFLSDVFNLSESMKKKLIVLSFLTSVYVKQEMNVVTVLCGTGHATGSSTAACYTYAKGGTLNDMKDA
;
A
#
# COMPACT_ATOMS: atom_id res chain seq x y z
N MET A 1 -7.93 -5.04 13.81
CA MET A 1 -7.36 -3.69 13.58
C MET A 1 -6.01 -3.75 12.87
N PHE A 2 -5.03 -4.53 13.34
CA PHE A 2 -3.69 -4.68 12.71
C PHE A 2 -3.65 -5.23 11.28
N LYS A 3 -4.72 -5.89 10.81
CA LYS A 3 -4.82 -6.29 9.38
C LYS A 3 -4.83 -5.09 8.40
N ASN A 4 -5.01 -3.86 8.89
CA ASN A 4 -4.94 -2.64 8.08
C ASN A 4 -3.52 -2.08 7.98
N ILE A 5 -2.52 -2.63 8.68
CA ILE A 5 -1.12 -2.23 8.56
C ILE A 5 -0.37 -3.36 7.88
N GLN A 6 0.31 -3.06 6.76
CA GLN A 6 1.08 -4.06 6.03
C GLN A 6 2.40 -3.47 5.58
N LYS A 7 3.51 -4.15 5.93
CA LYS A 7 4.81 -3.85 5.36
C LYS A 7 4.78 -4.15 3.86
N THR A 8 5.09 -3.16 3.02
CA THR A 8 4.94 -3.24 1.57
C THR A 8 6.07 -2.51 0.85
N ILE A 9 6.36 -2.95 -0.39
CA ILE A 9 7.33 -2.33 -1.29
C ILE A 9 6.63 -2.14 -2.64
N GLY A 10 6.78 -0.95 -3.24
CA GLY A 10 6.13 -0.62 -4.52
C GLY A 10 4.64 -0.34 -4.41
N CYS A 11 4.02 0.08 -5.53
CA CYS A 11 2.61 0.46 -5.59
C CYS A 11 1.66 -0.73 -5.45
N THR A 12 0.48 -0.52 -4.86
CA THR A 12 -0.53 -1.57 -4.67
C THR A 12 -1.09 -2.03 -6.03
N ASP A 13 -1.25 -1.10 -6.97
CA ASP A 13 -1.72 -1.38 -8.34
C ASP A 13 -0.74 -2.25 -9.15
N ILE A 14 0.58 -2.17 -8.87
CA ILE A 14 1.56 -3.09 -9.48
C ILE A 14 1.70 -4.38 -8.67
N GLY A 15 1.47 -4.30 -7.35
CA GLY A 15 1.46 -5.44 -6.44
C GLY A 15 0.39 -6.46 -6.78
N VAL A 16 -0.81 -6.03 -7.21
CA VAL A 16 -1.88 -6.96 -7.60
C VAL A 16 -1.55 -7.77 -8.85
N VAL A 17 -0.88 -7.14 -9.83
CA VAL A 17 -0.39 -7.79 -11.06
C VAL A 17 0.65 -8.86 -10.73
N GLY A 18 1.59 -8.57 -9.84
CA GLY A 18 2.53 -9.56 -9.35
C GLY A 18 1.86 -10.65 -8.51
N TYR A 19 0.86 -10.28 -7.71
CA TYR A 19 0.15 -11.19 -6.83
C TYR A 19 -0.63 -12.23 -7.64
N ILE A 20 -1.43 -11.82 -8.63
CA ILE A 20 -2.20 -12.74 -9.47
C ILE A 20 -1.27 -13.70 -10.24
N ALA A 21 -0.12 -13.21 -10.71
CA ALA A 21 0.90 -14.01 -11.37
C ALA A 21 1.53 -15.04 -10.42
N SER A 22 1.80 -14.64 -9.17
CA SER A 22 2.34 -15.54 -8.15
C SER A 22 1.39 -16.68 -7.78
N ILE A 23 0.06 -16.41 -7.76
CA ILE A 23 -0.96 -17.44 -7.59
C ILE A 23 -0.91 -18.43 -8.76
N GLY A 24 -0.88 -17.92 -10.00
CA GLY A 24 -0.84 -18.75 -11.21
C GLY A 24 0.37 -19.68 -11.23
N ALA A 25 1.56 -19.12 -11.02
CA ALA A 25 2.81 -19.89 -10.93
C ALA A 25 2.77 -20.90 -9.79
N TYR A 26 2.20 -20.55 -8.63
CA TYR A 26 2.06 -21.46 -7.49
C TYR A 26 1.17 -22.67 -7.83
N VAL A 27 0.02 -22.43 -8.46
CA VAL A 27 -0.94 -23.47 -8.87
C VAL A 27 -0.36 -24.39 -9.96
N LEU A 28 0.40 -23.83 -10.91
CA LEU A 28 1.10 -24.60 -11.96
C LEU A 28 2.39 -25.27 -11.45
N ARG A 29 2.81 -25.00 -10.21
CA ARG A 29 3.97 -25.60 -9.55
C ARG A 29 5.25 -25.42 -10.37
N HIS A 30 5.95 -26.49 -10.72
CA HIS A 30 7.27 -26.45 -11.37
C HIS A 30 7.19 -26.43 -12.90
N LYS A 31 5.98 -26.28 -13.46
CA LYS A 31 5.79 -26.28 -14.90
C LYS A 31 6.34 -24.99 -15.52
N LYS A 32 6.99 -25.12 -16.67
CA LYS A 32 7.47 -23.95 -17.44
C LYS A 32 6.26 -23.26 -18.07
N ILE A 33 6.15 -21.95 -17.87
CA ILE A 33 5.09 -21.11 -18.44
C ILE A 33 5.54 -20.65 -19.82
N ASN A 34 4.64 -20.64 -20.82
CA ASN A 34 4.94 -20.17 -22.16
C ASN A 34 3.97 -19.09 -22.66
N LYS A 35 2.80 -18.93 -22.03
CA LYS A 35 1.82 -17.91 -22.40
C LYS A 35 1.11 -17.34 -21.20
N ILE A 36 0.89 -16.03 -21.22
CA ILE A 36 0.11 -15.28 -20.25
C ILE A 36 -0.84 -14.35 -21.00
N ASP A 37 -2.14 -14.43 -20.68
CA ASP A 37 -3.14 -13.46 -21.10
C ASP A 37 -3.69 -12.75 -19.85
N LEU A 38 -3.47 -11.44 -19.76
CA LEU A 38 -3.97 -10.58 -18.70
C LEU A 38 -5.07 -9.66 -19.24
N LEU A 39 -6.23 -9.68 -18.60
CA LEU A 39 -7.32 -8.73 -18.83
C LEU A 39 -7.56 -7.93 -17.55
N MET A 40 -7.51 -6.60 -17.62
CA MET A 40 -7.76 -5.74 -16.44
C MET A 40 -8.75 -4.61 -16.70
N SER A 41 -9.28 -4.00 -15.64
CA SER A 41 -10.09 -2.79 -15.75
C SER A 41 -9.27 -1.60 -16.23
N ASP A 42 -9.90 -0.70 -17.00
CA ASP A 42 -9.27 0.54 -17.47
C ASP A 42 -8.66 1.37 -16.33
N GLU A 43 -9.36 1.45 -15.20
CA GLU A 43 -8.92 2.19 -14.02
C GLU A 43 -7.65 1.58 -13.41
N LEU A 44 -7.59 0.25 -13.28
CA LEU A 44 -6.40 -0.44 -12.76
C LEU A 44 -5.23 -0.32 -13.75
N TYR A 45 -5.48 -0.47 -15.05
CA TYR A 45 -4.45 -0.35 -16.09
C TYR A 45 -3.79 1.04 -16.07
N LYS A 46 -4.59 2.11 -16.07
CA LYS A 46 -4.08 3.50 -16.05
C LYS A 46 -3.20 3.78 -14.83
N ASN A 47 -3.54 3.19 -13.68
CA ASN A 47 -2.82 3.41 -12.42
C ASN A 47 -1.56 2.53 -12.27
N SER A 48 -1.43 1.43 -13.03
CA SER A 48 -0.33 0.47 -12.90
C SER A 48 0.72 0.57 -14.00
N VAL A 49 0.34 0.95 -15.22
CA VAL A 49 1.20 0.86 -16.42
C VAL A 49 2.50 1.68 -16.33
N ASN A 50 2.47 2.83 -15.66
CA ASN A 50 3.61 3.76 -15.56
C ASN A 50 4.33 3.70 -14.20
N VAL A 51 4.03 2.70 -13.38
CA VAL A 51 4.59 2.61 -12.02
C VAL A 51 5.80 1.69 -11.99
N GLY A 52 6.84 2.08 -11.27
CA GLY A 52 8.06 1.28 -11.13
C GLY A 52 7.79 -0.05 -10.43
N VAL A 53 8.36 -1.12 -10.97
CA VAL A 53 8.37 -2.44 -10.33
C VAL A 53 9.51 -2.49 -9.30
N PRO A 54 9.25 -2.89 -8.04
CA PRO A 54 10.28 -2.98 -7.00
C PRO A 54 11.51 -3.78 -7.42
N GLY A 55 12.70 -3.22 -7.17
CA GLY A 55 13.99 -3.85 -7.46
C GLY A 55 14.45 -3.71 -8.92
N ILE A 56 13.54 -3.39 -9.85
CA ILE A 56 13.84 -3.23 -11.28
C ILE A 56 14.00 -1.75 -11.66
N ARG A 57 13.28 -0.86 -10.96
CA ARG A 57 13.23 0.59 -11.23
C ARG A 57 12.83 0.95 -12.67
N LYS A 58 12.08 0.06 -13.32
CA LYS A 58 11.43 0.28 -14.61
C LYS A 58 9.95 0.02 -14.46
N SER A 59 9.13 0.75 -15.20
CA SER A 59 7.70 0.48 -15.33
C SER A 59 7.47 -0.66 -16.32
N GLY A 60 6.47 -1.50 -16.05
CA GLY A 60 6.10 -2.58 -16.95
C GLY A 60 5.22 -3.61 -16.25
N LEU A 61 4.02 -3.83 -16.79
CA LEU A 61 3.11 -4.87 -16.31
C LEU A 61 3.68 -6.27 -16.58
N ASP A 62 4.38 -6.44 -17.71
CA ASP A 62 5.15 -7.62 -18.06
C ASP A 62 6.24 -7.94 -17.03
N GLN A 63 7.00 -6.92 -16.61
CA GLN A 63 8.03 -7.04 -15.57
C GLN A 63 7.42 -7.47 -14.23
N ALA A 64 6.26 -6.91 -13.85
CA ALA A 64 5.55 -7.27 -12.62
C ALA A 64 5.00 -8.71 -12.67
N LEU A 65 4.43 -9.13 -13.80
CA LEU A 65 3.99 -10.50 -14.03
C LEU A 65 5.16 -11.49 -13.89
N ALA A 66 6.28 -11.21 -14.57
CA ALA A 66 7.48 -12.04 -14.54
C ALA A 66 8.05 -12.15 -13.12
N LEU A 67 8.16 -11.03 -12.40
CA LEU A 67 8.65 -11.04 -11.02
C LEU A 67 7.70 -11.81 -10.09
N GLY A 68 6.37 -11.65 -10.25
CA GLY A 68 5.39 -12.43 -9.50
C GLY A 68 5.52 -13.94 -9.72
N ILE A 69 5.80 -14.35 -10.96
CA ILE A 69 6.06 -15.76 -11.33
C ILE A 69 7.32 -16.30 -10.66
N LEU A 70 8.41 -15.52 -10.66
CA LEU A 70 9.67 -15.93 -10.04
C LEU A 70 9.54 -16.09 -8.53
N LEU A 71 8.90 -15.12 -7.87
CA LEU A 71 8.72 -15.13 -6.41
C LEU A 71 7.73 -16.20 -5.95
N LYS A 72 6.67 -16.45 -6.72
CA LYS A 72 5.72 -17.57 -6.53
C LYS A 72 5.23 -17.72 -5.09
N ASN A 73 4.99 -16.61 -4.40
CA ASN A 73 4.63 -16.60 -2.99
C ASN A 73 3.27 -15.92 -2.75
N PRO A 74 2.15 -16.61 -3.05
CA PRO A 74 0.82 -16.01 -2.92
C PRO A 74 0.46 -15.62 -1.48
N LYS A 75 1.11 -16.22 -0.46
CA LYS A 75 0.88 -15.85 0.94
C LYS A 75 1.29 -14.41 1.27
N LYS A 76 2.12 -13.78 0.44
CA LYS A 76 2.54 -12.39 0.60
C LYS A 76 1.53 -11.38 0.05
N GLN A 77 0.48 -11.83 -0.66
CA GLN A 77 -0.57 -10.97 -1.23
C GLN A 77 0.02 -9.78 -1.98
N LEU A 78 -0.42 -8.55 -1.67
CA LEU A 78 0.04 -7.31 -2.29
C LEU A 78 1.50 -6.94 -1.96
N SER A 79 2.09 -7.65 -1.00
CA SER A 79 3.50 -7.53 -0.62
C SER A 79 4.36 -8.63 -1.25
N VAL A 80 3.89 -9.23 -2.36
CA VAL A 80 4.61 -10.29 -3.09
C VAL A 80 6.05 -9.91 -3.41
N PHE A 81 6.33 -8.62 -3.67
CA PHE A 81 7.66 -8.12 -4.00
C PHE A 81 8.57 -7.83 -2.80
N GLU A 82 8.12 -8.04 -1.55
CA GLU A 82 8.91 -7.73 -0.36
C GLU A 82 10.23 -8.52 -0.32
N THR A 83 10.25 -9.72 -0.89
CA THR A 83 11.41 -10.63 -0.86
C THR A 83 12.21 -10.61 -2.16
N VAL A 84 12.05 -9.58 -3.00
CA VAL A 84 12.80 -9.46 -4.27
C VAL A 84 14.29 -9.36 -4.01
N THR A 85 15.07 -10.11 -4.79
CA THR A 85 16.55 -10.08 -4.78
C THR A 85 17.09 -9.66 -6.15
N GLU A 86 18.38 -9.31 -6.21
CA GLU A 86 19.05 -9.02 -7.49
C GLU A 86 19.10 -10.23 -8.42
N ASP A 87 19.17 -11.44 -7.86
CA ASP A 87 19.12 -12.69 -8.63
C ASP A 87 17.75 -12.84 -9.31
N ASP A 88 16.65 -12.51 -8.61
CA ASP A 88 15.31 -12.52 -9.21
C ASP A 88 15.19 -11.51 -10.35
N THR A 89 15.65 -10.27 -10.15
CA THR A 89 15.53 -9.22 -11.18
C THR A 89 16.39 -9.49 -12.40
N SER A 90 17.54 -10.17 -12.24
CA SER A 90 18.41 -10.55 -13.36
C SER A 90 17.76 -11.56 -14.32
N LYS A 91 16.85 -12.42 -13.83
CA LYS A 91 16.20 -13.49 -14.60
C LYS A 91 14.98 -13.01 -15.39
N ILE A 92 14.49 -11.80 -15.14
CA ILE A 92 13.22 -11.32 -15.70
C ILE A 92 13.27 -11.23 -17.23
N ASN A 93 14.35 -10.66 -17.78
CA ASN A 93 14.46 -10.49 -19.23
C ASN A 93 14.53 -11.84 -19.95
N ASP A 94 15.20 -12.84 -19.36
CA ASP A 94 15.27 -14.17 -19.93
C ASP A 94 13.92 -14.90 -19.83
N LEU A 95 13.23 -14.77 -18.70
CA LEU A 95 11.88 -15.31 -18.53
C LEU A 95 10.89 -14.72 -19.54
N LEU A 96 10.94 -13.40 -19.76
CA LEU A 96 10.06 -12.71 -20.71
C LEU A 96 10.37 -13.03 -22.18
N ARG A 97 11.56 -13.54 -22.52
CA ARG A 97 11.85 -14.05 -23.88
C ARG A 97 11.13 -15.37 -24.16
N ASP A 98 10.92 -16.17 -23.11
CA ASP A 98 10.32 -17.51 -23.20
C ASP A 98 8.79 -17.50 -23.03
N ILE A 99 8.21 -16.37 -22.61
CA ILE A 99 6.78 -16.23 -22.35
C ILE A 99 6.16 -15.24 -23.33
N GLU A 100 5.14 -15.69 -24.04
CA GLU A 100 4.26 -14.82 -24.81
C GLU A 100 3.29 -14.10 -23.85
N VAL A 101 3.44 -12.79 -23.68
CA VAL A 101 2.62 -11.96 -22.78
C VAL A 101 1.65 -11.10 -23.58
N HIS A 102 0.35 -11.30 -23.36
CA HIS A 102 -0.73 -10.47 -23.89
C HIS A 102 -1.42 -9.72 -22.76
N ILE A 103 -1.49 -8.40 -22.88
CA ILE A 103 -2.17 -7.55 -21.89
C ILE A 103 -3.26 -6.77 -22.61
N SER A 104 -4.47 -6.86 -22.07
CA SER A 104 -5.65 -6.16 -22.56
C SER A 104 -6.36 -5.49 -21.40
N HIS A 105 -7.09 -4.42 -21.69
CA HIS A 105 -7.88 -3.72 -20.70
C HIS A 105 -9.22 -3.29 -21.30
N GLN A 106 -10.23 -3.20 -20.43
CA GLN A 106 -11.55 -2.70 -20.81
C GLN A 106 -12.26 -2.05 -19.63
N LYS A 107 -13.28 -1.25 -19.91
CA LYS A 107 -14.17 -0.72 -18.89
C LYS A 107 -15.16 -1.78 -18.42
N PHE A 108 -15.34 -1.89 -17.11
CA PHE A 108 -16.39 -2.71 -16.48
C PHE A 108 -17.43 -1.78 -15.84
N LEU A 109 -18.72 -2.10 -16.01
CA LEU A 109 -19.81 -1.24 -15.53
C LEU A 109 -20.09 -1.41 -14.03
N ASP A 110 -19.77 -2.59 -13.51
CA ASP A 110 -20.16 -3.09 -12.19
C ASP A 110 -18.98 -3.19 -11.22
N THR A 111 -17.77 -2.87 -11.67
CA THR A 111 -16.57 -2.82 -10.82
C THR A 111 -15.50 -1.93 -11.45
N VAL A 112 -14.72 -1.26 -10.60
CA VAL A 112 -13.56 -0.46 -11.02
C VAL A 112 -12.25 -1.23 -10.89
N LEU A 113 -12.26 -2.37 -10.19
CA LEU A 113 -11.11 -3.24 -10.00
C LEU A 113 -11.48 -4.64 -10.50
N PHE A 114 -10.92 -4.99 -11.66
CA PHE A 114 -11.04 -6.31 -12.23
C PHE A 114 -9.71 -6.71 -12.81
N GLU A 115 -9.30 -7.96 -12.56
CA GLU A 115 -8.15 -8.56 -13.19
C GLU A 115 -8.43 -10.04 -13.43
N LYS A 116 -8.23 -10.51 -14.65
CA LYS A 116 -8.31 -11.92 -15.04
C LYS A 116 -6.99 -12.33 -15.68
N LEU A 117 -6.33 -13.29 -15.08
CA LEU A 117 -5.11 -13.90 -15.59
C LEU A 117 -5.40 -15.30 -16.10
N THR A 118 -5.06 -15.57 -17.36
CA THR A 118 -4.95 -16.93 -17.89
C THR A 118 -3.47 -17.22 -18.14
N MET A 119 -2.96 -18.28 -17.53
CA MET A 119 -1.56 -18.70 -17.68
C MET A 119 -1.51 -20.13 -18.20
N THR A 120 -0.68 -20.36 -19.22
CA THR A 120 -0.51 -21.65 -19.89
C THR A 120 0.94 -22.13 -19.74
N SER A 121 1.07 -23.41 -19.41
CA SER A 121 2.38 -24.09 -19.38
C SER A 121 2.75 -24.68 -20.74
N THR A 122 4.03 -24.94 -20.93
CA THR A 122 4.56 -25.68 -22.09
C THR A 122 3.89 -27.04 -22.30
N ASP A 123 3.42 -27.66 -21.21
CA ASP A 123 2.79 -28.98 -21.22
C ASP A 123 1.27 -28.90 -21.46
N GLY A 124 0.72 -27.71 -21.68
CA GLY A 124 -0.71 -27.48 -21.95
C GLY A 124 -1.60 -27.31 -20.73
N ASP A 125 -1.08 -27.43 -19.50
CA ASP A 125 -1.86 -27.07 -18.31
C ASP A 125 -2.17 -25.57 -18.32
N THR A 126 -3.37 -25.24 -17.85
CA THR A 126 -3.88 -23.87 -17.77
C THR A 126 -4.36 -23.54 -16.35
N VAL A 127 -4.18 -22.28 -15.98
CA VAL A 127 -4.81 -21.71 -14.79
C VAL A 127 -5.49 -20.38 -15.17
N GLU A 128 -6.74 -20.21 -14.74
CA GLU A 128 -7.51 -18.97 -14.86
C GLU A 128 -7.81 -18.45 -13.45
N ILE A 129 -7.43 -17.20 -13.18
CA ILE A 129 -7.64 -16.54 -11.89
C ILE A 129 -8.37 -15.23 -12.13
N VAL A 130 -9.33 -14.91 -11.25
CA VAL A 130 -10.02 -13.62 -11.26
C VAL A 130 -9.87 -12.95 -9.90
N ILE A 131 -9.40 -11.71 -9.91
CA ILE A 131 -9.42 -10.76 -8.79
C ILE A 131 -10.46 -9.69 -9.11
N ARG A 132 -11.29 -9.34 -8.13
CA ARG A 132 -12.40 -8.41 -8.35
C ARG A 132 -12.73 -7.60 -7.11
N ASP A 133 -13.13 -6.35 -7.31
CA ASP A 133 -13.63 -5.39 -6.31
C ASP A 133 -12.55 -4.89 -5.33
N PHE A 134 -11.72 -5.77 -4.77
CA PHE A 134 -10.56 -5.43 -3.92
C PHE A 134 -9.28 -6.07 -4.46
N TYR A 135 -8.13 -5.42 -4.23
CA TYR A 135 -6.82 -5.84 -4.75
C TYR A 135 -6.42 -7.26 -4.33
N ASP A 136 -6.86 -7.75 -3.16
CA ASP A 136 -6.55 -9.09 -2.65
C ASP A 136 -7.73 -10.07 -2.75
N ASN A 137 -8.89 -9.63 -3.26
CA ASN A 137 -10.10 -10.43 -3.33
C ASN A 137 -10.12 -11.32 -4.58
N VAL A 138 -9.44 -12.46 -4.46
CA VAL A 138 -9.47 -13.52 -5.47
C VAL A 138 -10.86 -14.18 -5.46
N VAL A 139 -11.66 -13.97 -6.49
CA VAL A 139 -13.03 -14.53 -6.57
C VAL A 139 -13.02 -15.96 -7.10
N SER A 140 -12.16 -16.29 -8.06
CA SER A 140 -12.06 -17.64 -8.62
C SER A 140 -10.63 -18.02 -8.97
N ILE A 141 -10.35 -19.32 -8.86
CA ILE A 141 -9.15 -19.98 -9.40
C ILE A 141 -9.64 -21.28 -10.06
N LYS A 142 -9.35 -21.44 -11.35
CA LYS A 142 -9.59 -22.68 -12.10
C LYS A 142 -8.28 -23.23 -12.61
N LYS A 143 -8.06 -24.54 -12.47
CA LYS A 143 -6.96 -25.26 -13.09
C LYS A 143 -7.53 -26.26 -14.08
N ASN A 144 -7.09 -26.20 -15.34
CA ASN A 144 -7.55 -27.10 -16.41
C ASN A 144 -9.09 -27.14 -16.54
N GLY A 145 -9.74 -25.99 -16.36
CA GLY A 145 -11.20 -25.85 -16.42
C GLY A 145 -11.95 -26.17 -15.12
N GLU A 146 -11.30 -26.78 -14.12
CA GLU A 146 -11.92 -27.14 -12.84
C GLU A 146 -11.63 -26.11 -11.75
N TYR A 147 -12.65 -25.70 -10.99
CA TYR A 147 -12.47 -24.80 -9.85
C TYR A 147 -11.70 -25.50 -8.72
N LEU A 148 -10.73 -24.80 -8.14
CA LEU A 148 -10.09 -25.26 -6.90
C LEU A 148 -11.14 -25.33 -5.77
N LYS A 149 -10.99 -26.32 -4.89
CA LYS A 149 -11.91 -26.48 -3.75
C LYS A 149 -11.75 -25.31 -2.78
N SER A 150 -12.81 -24.98 -2.05
CA SER A 150 -12.81 -23.88 -1.07
C SER A 150 -11.73 -24.03 0.01
N THR A 151 -11.41 -25.26 0.41
CA THR A 151 -10.32 -25.56 1.35
C THR A 151 -8.94 -25.23 0.78
N GLU A 152 -8.69 -25.55 -0.49
CA GLU A 152 -7.44 -25.24 -1.18
C GLU A 152 -7.30 -23.73 -1.38
N LYS A 153 -8.39 -23.05 -1.76
CA LYS A 153 -8.44 -21.59 -1.89
C LYS A 153 -8.16 -20.88 -0.57
N ASN A 154 -8.75 -21.34 0.55
CA ASN A 154 -8.55 -20.73 1.87
C ASN A 154 -7.14 -20.99 2.44
N GLN A 155 -6.45 -22.06 2.01
CA GLN A 155 -5.04 -22.28 2.37
C GLN A 155 -4.08 -21.37 1.58
N LEU A 156 -4.54 -20.86 0.42
CA LEU A 156 -3.77 -19.99 -0.47
C LEU A 156 -3.93 -18.51 -0.12
N ILE A 157 -5.11 -18.11 0.37
CA ILE A 157 -5.50 -16.70 0.53
C ILE A 157 -6.06 -16.46 1.93
N ASP A 158 -5.42 -15.58 2.69
CA ASP A 158 -5.94 -15.13 3.98
C ASP A 158 -7.12 -14.16 3.79
N LYS A 159 -8.24 -14.41 4.47
CA LYS A 159 -9.38 -13.46 4.51
C LYS A 159 -9.09 -12.33 5.50
N VAL A 160 -9.16 -11.08 5.03
CA VAL A 160 -9.14 -9.89 5.89
C VAL A 160 -10.55 -9.62 6.43
N LEU A 161 -10.67 -9.49 7.75
CA LEU A 161 -11.90 -9.03 8.41
C LEU A 161 -11.88 -7.50 8.38
N LEU A 162 -12.82 -6.90 7.65
CA LEU A 162 -13.03 -5.46 7.62
C LEU A 162 -13.89 -5.07 8.82
N TYR A 163 -13.29 -4.39 9.79
CA TYR A 163 -14.04 -3.70 10.85
C TYR A 163 -14.46 -2.33 10.33
N LYS A 164 -15.76 -2.03 10.40
CA LYS A 164 -16.30 -0.71 10.06
C LYS A 164 -16.30 0.19 11.29
N ILE A 165 -15.78 1.41 11.16
CA ILE A 165 -15.91 2.46 12.17
C ILE A 165 -17.23 3.18 11.93
N GLU A 166 -18.15 3.15 12.89
CA GLU A 166 -19.52 3.65 12.68
C GLU A 166 -19.62 5.17 12.60
N ASN A 167 -18.87 5.87 13.44
CA ASN A 167 -18.90 7.34 13.52
C ASN A 167 -17.54 7.90 13.97
N TYR A 168 -17.28 9.17 13.64
CA TYR A 168 -16.00 9.82 13.91
C TYR A 168 -15.81 10.11 15.41
N GLU A 169 -16.89 10.35 16.14
CA GLU A 169 -16.91 10.59 17.59
C GLU A 169 -16.28 9.42 18.37
N SER A 170 -16.54 8.19 17.94
CA SER A 170 -15.98 6.99 18.55
C SER A 170 -14.46 6.95 18.50
N ILE A 171 -13.84 7.53 17.46
CA ILE A 171 -12.39 7.64 17.32
C ILE A 171 -11.85 8.59 18.39
N TYR A 172 -12.44 9.78 18.50
CA TYR A 172 -12.03 10.77 19.49
C TYR A 172 -12.16 10.23 20.91
N GLN A 173 -13.31 9.62 21.23
CA GLN A 173 -13.52 9.00 22.54
C GLN A 173 -12.48 7.94 22.86
N PHE A 174 -12.14 7.09 21.89
CA PHE A 174 -11.11 6.07 22.05
C PHE A 174 -9.70 6.66 22.22
N VAL A 175 -9.37 7.75 21.53
CA VAL A 175 -8.09 8.47 21.71
C VAL A 175 -8.00 9.07 23.12
N GLU A 176 -9.11 9.59 23.64
CA GLU A 176 -9.17 10.20 24.98
C GLU A 176 -9.08 9.19 26.13
N THR A 177 -9.46 7.92 25.93
CA THR A 177 -9.34 6.91 27.00
C THR A 177 -7.90 6.51 27.30
N GLU A 178 -6.98 6.72 26.36
CA GLU A 178 -5.56 6.30 26.42
C GLU A 178 -5.36 4.78 26.64
N ASP A 179 -6.40 3.97 26.48
CA ASP A 179 -6.33 2.52 26.59
C ASP A 179 -5.88 1.92 25.25
N PHE A 180 -4.58 2.07 24.98
CA PHE A 180 -3.94 1.60 23.75
C PHE A 180 -3.33 0.20 23.92
N LEU A 181 -3.91 -0.65 24.77
CA LEU A 181 -3.43 -2.01 24.95
C LEU A 181 -3.40 -2.76 23.60
N GLY A 182 -2.22 -3.25 23.22
CA GLY A 182 -1.99 -3.96 21.97
C GLY A 182 -1.53 -3.08 20.80
N PHE A 183 -1.44 -1.76 20.94
CA PHE A 183 -1.01 -0.84 19.86
C PHE A 183 0.51 -0.66 19.76
N ASP A 184 1.30 -1.35 20.57
CA ASP A 184 2.76 -1.21 20.61
C ASP A 184 3.42 -1.37 19.25
N GLU A 185 2.94 -2.31 18.43
CA GLU A 185 3.43 -2.51 17.07
C GLU A 185 3.16 -1.29 16.17
N LEU A 186 1.98 -0.66 16.27
CA LEU A 186 1.68 0.55 15.48
C LEU A 186 2.61 1.70 15.87
N PHE A 187 2.91 1.88 17.15
CA PHE A 187 3.82 2.93 17.61
C PHE A 187 5.25 2.71 17.09
N GLN A 188 5.75 1.47 17.21
CA GLN A 188 7.06 1.10 16.67
C GLN A 188 7.13 1.28 15.16
N ILE A 189 6.08 0.88 14.43
CA ILE A 189 5.99 1.06 12.98
C ILE A 189 5.99 2.53 12.59
N ALA A 190 5.28 3.39 13.32
CA ALA A 190 5.26 4.82 13.05
C ALA A 190 6.66 5.45 13.20
N ASP A 191 7.38 5.07 14.25
CA ASP A 191 8.76 5.53 14.48
C ASP A 191 9.71 5.05 13.38
N ILE A 192 9.66 3.76 13.03
CA ILE A 192 10.48 3.19 11.94
C ILE A 192 10.17 3.90 10.60
N GLN A 193 8.88 4.12 10.31
CA GLN A 193 8.45 4.79 9.07
C GLN A 193 8.96 6.23 8.99
N TYR A 194 8.93 6.96 10.11
CA TYR A 194 9.43 8.33 10.22
C TYR A 194 10.95 8.39 10.07
N GLU A 195 11.69 7.51 10.75
CA GLU A 195 13.16 7.45 10.62
C GLU A 195 13.61 7.05 9.21
N ASN A 196 12.93 6.10 8.56
CA ASN A 196 13.21 5.76 7.16
C ASN A 196 13.06 6.98 6.23
N SER A 197 12.07 7.84 6.49
CA SER A 197 11.89 9.10 5.76
C SER A 197 13.04 10.09 6.05
N ARG A 198 13.44 10.24 7.31
CA ARG A 198 14.58 11.11 7.70
C ARG A 198 15.88 10.69 7.05
N GLU A 199 16.21 9.40 7.05
CA GLU A 199 17.39 8.87 6.37
C GLU A 199 17.33 9.08 4.84
N ALA A 200 16.13 8.97 4.26
CA ALA A 200 15.94 9.28 2.85
C ALA A 200 16.17 10.77 2.53
N LEU A 201 15.78 11.71 3.40
CA LEU A 201 16.06 13.13 3.23
C LEU A 201 17.56 13.45 3.36
N LYS A 202 18.23 12.89 4.38
CA LYS A 202 19.68 13.08 4.60
C LYS A 202 20.50 12.65 3.39
N THR A 203 20.17 11.49 2.82
CA THR A 203 20.87 10.96 1.62
C THR A 203 20.65 11.80 0.36
N HIS A 204 19.62 12.65 0.32
CA HIS A 204 19.36 13.58 -0.78
C HIS A 204 19.86 15.01 -0.50
N HIS A 205 20.61 15.22 0.58
CA HIS A 205 21.12 16.52 1.01
C HIS A 205 20.03 17.60 1.15
N LEU A 206 18.82 17.17 1.54
CA LEU A 206 17.67 18.04 1.74
C LEU A 206 17.64 18.54 3.19
N ALA A 207 17.75 19.86 3.39
CA ALA A 207 17.63 20.52 4.70
C ALA A 207 16.15 20.71 5.09
N TYR A 208 15.46 19.59 5.29
CA TYR A 208 14.02 19.54 5.61
C TYR A 208 13.72 18.66 6.82
N LEU A 209 14.70 18.44 7.71
CA LEU A 209 14.46 17.69 8.93
C LEU A 209 13.69 18.56 9.94
N SER A 210 12.95 17.92 10.86
CA SER A 210 12.19 18.63 11.90
C SER A 210 13.10 19.52 12.76
N GLU A 211 14.33 19.10 13.01
CA GLU A 211 15.35 19.87 13.73
C GLU A 211 15.88 21.11 12.97
N ASP A 212 15.73 21.15 11.64
CA ASP A 212 16.20 22.27 10.80
C ASP A 212 15.23 23.46 10.83
N ILE A 213 14.00 23.28 11.36
CA ILE A 213 12.99 24.34 11.46
C ILE A 213 13.39 25.34 12.56
N PRO A 214 13.59 26.63 12.24
CA PRO A 214 13.90 27.64 13.24
C PRO A 214 12.81 27.73 14.30
N GLN A 215 13.19 27.86 15.58
CA GLN A 215 12.24 27.82 16.70
C GLN A 215 11.11 28.85 16.57
N ASN A 216 11.38 30.03 16.03
CA ASN A 216 10.40 31.09 15.79
C ASN A 216 9.48 30.85 14.58
N GLN A 217 9.74 29.80 13.78
CA GLN A 217 8.96 29.42 12.60
C GLN A 217 8.17 28.12 12.81
N LYS A 218 8.32 27.45 13.96
CA LYS A 218 7.62 26.19 14.26
C LYS A 218 6.10 26.33 14.36
N GLU A 219 5.56 27.54 14.40
CA GLU A 219 4.10 27.79 14.34
C GLU A 219 3.63 28.27 12.96
N ASN A 220 4.54 28.52 12.02
CA ASN A 220 4.19 28.95 10.68
C ASN A 220 3.71 27.76 9.87
N ILE A 221 2.40 27.66 9.64
CA ILE A 221 1.78 26.54 8.92
C ILE A 221 2.36 26.33 7.52
N HIS A 222 2.79 27.39 6.82
CA HIS A 222 3.41 27.24 5.50
C HIS A 222 4.77 26.54 5.59
N ILE A 223 5.58 26.89 6.58
CA ILE A 223 6.88 26.22 6.82
C ILE A 223 6.66 24.78 7.25
N LEU A 224 5.75 24.53 8.20
CA LEU A 224 5.41 23.17 8.63
C LEU A 224 4.94 22.30 7.47
N SER A 225 4.04 22.84 6.62
CA SER A 225 3.50 22.13 5.47
C SER A 225 4.59 21.79 4.46
N ALA A 226 5.56 22.68 4.23
CA ALA A 226 6.66 22.44 3.31
C ALA A 226 7.56 21.31 3.82
N TYR A 227 7.92 21.31 5.10
CA TYR A 227 8.75 20.26 5.69
C TYR A 227 8.05 18.91 5.72
N LEU A 228 6.80 18.86 6.22
CA LEU A 228 6.02 17.62 6.23
C LEU A 228 5.84 17.06 4.81
N LYS A 229 5.61 17.94 3.82
CA LYS A 229 5.51 17.54 2.41
C LYS A 229 6.77 16.83 1.93
N GLU A 230 7.96 17.33 2.25
CA GLU A 230 9.22 16.70 1.84
C GLU A 230 9.39 15.30 2.47
N HIS A 231 9.08 15.14 3.76
CA HIS A 231 9.10 13.83 4.43
C HIS A 231 8.18 12.79 3.75
N ILE A 232 6.99 13.21 3.33
CA ILE A 232 6.02 12.35 2.63
C ILE A 232 6.44 12.11 1.18
N GLU A 233 6.86 13.17 0.47
CA GLU A 233 7.17 13.13 -0.96
C GLU A 233 8.39 12.25 -1.23
N ILE A 234 9.47 12.36 -0.47
CA ILE A 234 10.67 11.55 -0.70
C ILE A 234 10.36 10.06 -0.56
N SER A 235 9.62 9.69 0.49
CA SER A 235 9.23 8.31 0.79
C SER A 235 8.31 7.76 -0.31
N SER A 236 7.33 8.57 -0.72
CA SER A 236 6.40 8.22 -1.79
C SER A 236 7.12 8.08 -3.13
N LYS A 237 8.02 9.00 -3.46
CA LYS A 237 8.77 9.01 -4.72
C LYS A 237 9.69 7.80 -4.83
N LYS A 238 10.47 7.46 -3.80
CA LYS A 238 11.33 6.27 -3.80
C LYS A 238 10.51 5.00 -4.05
N ARG A 239 9.39 4.85 -3.36
CA ARG A 239 8.45 3.73 -3.57
C ARG A 239 7.90 3.69 -4.99
N MET A 240 7.42 4.82 -5.51
CA MET A 240 6.80 4.90 -6.84
C MET A 240 7.80 4.71 -8.00
N LEU A 241 9.08 5.06 -7.78
CA LEU A 241 10.18 4.82 -8.71
C LEU A 241 10.70 3.37 -8.68
N GLY A 242 10.20 2.52 -7.77
CA GLY A 242 10.61 1.12 -7.64
C GLY A 242 11.92 0.92 -6.86
N ASP A 243 12.35 1.90 -6.06
CA ASP A 243 13.43 1.68 -5.10
C ASP A 243 13.04 0.60 -4.09
N ILE A 244 14.03 -0.14 -3.61
CA ILE A 244 13.86 -1.01 -2.44
C ILE A 244 13.80 -0.10 -1.20
N PHE A 245 12.63 0.50 -0.99
CA PHE A 245 12.34 1.39 0.12
C PHE A 245 11.12 0.82 0.85
N THR A 246 11.37 0.25 2.02
CA THR A 246 10.32 -0.37 2.84
C THR A 246 9.43 0.69 3.43
N VAL A 247 8.12 0.53 3.23
CA VAL A 247 7.11 1.34 3.91
C VAL A 247 6.05 0.45 4.55
N TYR A 248 5.32 1.01 5.51
CA TYR A 248 4.16 0.39 6.13
C TYR A 248 2.92 1.09 5.57
N GLY A 249 2.11 0.34 4.84
CA GLY A 249 0.86 0.82 4.29
C GLY A 249 -0.26 0.76 5.32
N VAL A 250 -1.22 1.69 5.18
CA VAL A 250 -2.46 1.73 5.95
C VAL A 250 -3.63 1.49 5.00
N ALA A 251 -4.59 0.66 5.40
CA ALA A 251 -5.78 0.31 4.61
C ALA A 251 -5.45 -0.10 3.16
N GLY A 252 -4.40 -0.91 2.98
CA GLY A 252 -3.97 -1.41 1.67
C GLY A 252 -3.17 -0.43 0.80
N SER A 253 -2.87 0.78 1.30
CA SER A 253 -2.09 1.78 0.57
C SER A 253 -0.80 2.16 1.30
N GLY A 254 0.34 1.87 0.67
CA GLY A 254 1.67 2.29 1.13
C GLY A 254 1.79 3.81 1.27
N ASN A 255 1.35 4.58 0.27
CA ASN A 255 1.43 6.04 0.32
C ASN A 255 0.49 6.63 1.37
N LEU A 256 -0.65 5.98 1.66
CA LEU A 256 -1.50 6.37 2.78
C LEU A 256 -0.77 6.15 4.10
N GLY A 257 -0.16 4.98 4.28
CA GLY A 257 0.62 4.71 5.48
C GLY A 257 1.79 5.67 5.67
N ILE A 258 2.49 6.08 4.60
CA ILE A 258 3.51 7.14 4.66
C ILE A 258 2.91 8.41 5.28
N GLY A 259 1.81 8.94 4.74
CA GLY A 259 1.17 10.15 5.26
C GLY A 259 0.66 10.01 6.69
N THR A 260 -0.08 8.93 6.95
CA THR A 260 -0.73 8.61 8.23
C THR A 260 0.26 8.37 9.37
N LEU A 261 1.42 7.76 9.09
CA LEU A 261 2.38 7.38 10.13
C LEU A 261 3.46 8.44 10.35
N ILE A 262 3.90 9.15 9.30
CA ILE A 262 4.90 10.22 9.39
C ILE A 262 4.33 11.45 10.09
N THR A 263 3.13 11.88 9.70
CA THR A 263 2.52 13.13 10.19
C THR A 263 2.49 13.24 11.73
N PRO A 264 1.93 12.28 12.48
CA PRO A 264 1.83 12.40 13.92
C PRO A 264 3.20 12.43 14.63
N VAL A 265 4.18 11.68 14.13
CA VAL A 265 5.54 11.68 14.69
C VAL A 265 6.24 13.01 14.39
N PHE A 266 6.16 13.48 13.13
CA PHE A 266 6.70 14.79 12.72
C PHE A 266 6.13 15.94 13.57
N LEU A 267 4.80 16.00 13.76
CA LEU A 267 4.18 17.05 14.58
C LEU A 267 4.60 16.95 16.05
N SER A 268 4.76 15.72 16.56
CA SER A 268 5.23 15.50 17.94
C SER A 268 6.66 16.02 18.15
N ASP A 269 7.55 15.78 17.20
CA ASP A 269 8.93 16.27 17.23
C ASP A 269 8.98 17.79 17.13
N VAL A 270 8.25 18.39 16.17
CA VAL A 270 8.28 19.84 15.95
C VAL A 270 7.72 20.59 17.16
N PHE A 271 6.63 20.11 17.76
CA PHE A 271 6.00 20.74 18.91
C PHE A 271 6.57 20.28 20.27
N ASN A 272 7.57 19.39 20.29
CA ASN A 272 8.12 18.79 21.51
C ASN A 272 7.04 18.19 22.42
N LEU A 273 6.12 17.41 21.84
CA LEU A 273 5.00 16.81 22.57
C LEU A 273 5.46 15.63 23.44
N SER A 274 4.67 15.29 24.47
CA SER A 274 4.94 14.13 25.30
C SER A 274 4.70 12.81 24.54
N GLU A 275 5.31 11.72 25.00
CA GLU A 275 5.07 10.38 24.43
C GLU A 275 3.59 9.95 24.47
N SER A 276 2.85 10.33 25.53
CA SER A 276 1.39 10.08 25.59
C SER A 276 0.67 10.82 24.45
N MET A 277 0.99 12.10 24.24
CA MET A 277 0.39 12.90 23.17
C MET A 277 0.77 12.36 21.77
N LYS A 278 2.03 11.96 21.57
CA LYS A 278 2.48 11.31 20.34
C LYS A 278 1.67 10.04 20.04
N LYS A 279 1.46 9.17 21.03
CA LYS A 279 0.63 7.96 20.87
C LYS A 279 -0.81 8.29 20.50
N LYS A 280 -1.41 9.30 21.15
CA LYS A 280 -2.76 9.79 20.78
C LYS A 280 -2.82 10.25 19.33
N LEU A 281 -1.85 11.03 18.88
CA LEU A 281 -1.77 11.50 17.50
C LEU A 281 -1.61 10.34 16.50
N ILE A 282 -0.79 9.33 16.82
CA ILE A 282 -0.63 8.15 15.96
C ILE A 282 -1.96 7.38 15.82
N VAL A 283 -2.66 7.14 16.93
CA VAL A 283 -3.95 6.44 16.92
C VAL A 283 -5.01 7.26 16.18
N LEU A 284 -5.08 8.57 16.45
CA LEU A 284 -6.00 9.49 15.78
C LEU A 284 -5.76 9.47 14.27
N SER A 285 -4.51 9.66 13.82
CA SER A 285 -4.18 9.65 12.39
C SER A 285 -4.58 8.34 11.72
N PHE A 286 -4.24 7.21 12.36
CA PHE A 286 -4.53 5.88 11.85
C PHE A 286 -6.04 5.63 11.70
N LEU A 287 -6.81 5.87 12.76
CA LEU A 287 -8.24 5.65 12.77
C LEU A 287 -8.98 6.61 11.84
N THR A 288 -8.62 7.90 11.80
CA THR A 288 -9.19 8.87 10.87
C THR A 288 -8.92 8.47 9.42
N SER A 289 -7.72 8.01 9.11
CA SER A 289 -7.38 7.53 7.76
C SER A 289 -8.22 6.33 7.34
N VAL A 290 -8.42 5.36 8.25
CA VAL A 290 -9.28 4.19 8.01
C VAL A 290 -10.74 4.60 7.86
N TYR A 291 -11.23 5.52 8.70
CA TYR A 291 -12.60 6.03 8.65
C TYR A 291 -12.92 6.80 7.37
N VAL A 292 -11.98 7.60 6.86
CA VAL A 292 -12.16 8.26 5.57
C VAL A 292 -12.12 7.21 4.46
N LYS A 293 -11.16 6.28 4.51
CA LYS A 293 -10.94 5.34 3.42
C LYS A 293 -12.08 4.31 3.27
N GLN A 294 -12.74 3.90 4.36
CA GLN A 294 -13.86 2.95 4.29
C GLN A 294 -15.08 3.50 3.53
N GLU A 295 -15.23 4.83 3.44
CA GLU A 295 -16.32 5.49 2.71
C GLU A 295 -15.94 5.80 1.24
N MET A 296 -14.72 5.43 0.82
CA MET A 296 -14.23 5.63 -0.55
C MET A 296 -14.20 4.32 -1.34
N ASN A 297 -14.48 4.40 -2.64
CA ASN A 297 -14.27 3.28 -3.55
C ASN A 297 -12.79 2.86 -3.59
N VAL A 298 -12.55 1.60 -3.98
CA VAL A 298 -11.23 0.98 -4.02
C VAL A 298 -10.31 1.67 -5.04
N VAL A 299 -10.86 2.02 -6.21
CA VAL A 299 -10.18 2.82 -7.23
C VAL A 299 -10.99 4.09 -7.49
N THR A 300 -10.35 5.26 -7.36
CA THR A 300 -11.00 6.58 -7.43
C THR A 300 -10.24 7.52 -8.37
N VAL A 301 -10.95 8.45 -9.02
CA VAL A 301 -10.36 9.45 -9.96
C VAL A 301 -9.40 10.40 -9.24
N LEU A 302 -9.69 10.74 -7.99
CA LEU A 302 -8.76 11.37 -7.06
C LEU A 302 -8.23 10.30 -6.11
N CYS A 303 -6.91 10.18 -5.93
CA CYS A 303 -6.34 9.15 -5.07
C CYS A 303 -6.93 9.21 -3.66
N GLY A 304 -7.59 8.13 -3.21
CA GLY A 304 -8.16 8.09 -1.85
C GLY A 304 -7.13 8.28 -0.74
N THR A 305 -5.86 8.02 -1.05
CA THR A 305 -4.71 8.37 -0.21
C THR A 305 -4.64 9.86 0.09
N GLY A 306 -4.86 10.74 -0.88
CA GLY A 306 -4.74 12.19 -0.70
C GLY A 306 -5.81 12.74 0.25
N HIS A 307 -7.05 12.26 0.12
CA HIS A 307 -8.16 12.64 1.00
C HIS A 307 -7.92 12.14 2.42
N ALA A 308 -7.67 10.84 2.57
CA ALA A 308 -7.46 10.25 3.89
C ALA A 308 -6.22 10.84 4.59
N THR A 309 -5.12 11.05 3.87
CA THR A 309 -3.93 11.71 4.42
C THR A 309 -4.26 13.15 4.82
N GLY A 310 -4.83 13.96 3.93
CA GLY A 310 -5.18 15.35 4.20
C GLY A 310 -6.08 15.50 5.43
N SER A 311 -7.18 14.75 5.49
CA SER A 311 -8.10 14.76 6.64
C SER A 311 -7.41 14.28 7.92
N SER A 312 -6.61 13.22 7.87
CA SER A 312 -5.87 12.75 9.04
C SER A 312 -4.81 13.75 9.53
N THR A 313 -4.15 14.46 8.61
CA THR A 313 -3.19 15.52 8.92
C THR A 313 -3.87 16.72 9.56
N ALA A 314 -5.01 17.15 9.01
CA ALA A 314 -5.80 18.25 9.55
C ALA A 314 -6.27 17.93 10.98
N ALA A 315 -6.85 16.75 11.20
CA ALA A 315 -7.27 16.29 12.52
C ALA A 315 -6.10 16.25 13.52
N CYS A 316 -4.95 15.68 13.13
CA CYS A 316 -3.77 15.61 14.00
C CYS A 316 -3.21 17.00 14.35
N TYR A 317 -3.11 17.90 13.38
CA TYR A 317 -2.64 19.26 13.61
C TYR A 317 -3.58 20.00 14.57
N THR A 318 -4.89 19.95 14.32
CA THR A 318 -5.91 20.58 15.17
C THR A 318 -5.87 20.01 16.59
N TYR A 319 -5.79 18.69 16.75
CA TYR A 319 -5.67 18.04 18.06
C TYR A 319 -4.38 18.43 18.79
N ALA A 320 -3.24 18.43 18.09
CA ALA A 320 -1.95 18.84 18.64
C ALA A 320 -1.94 20.31 19.11
N LYS A 321 -2.81 21.16 18.53
CA LYS A 321 -3.02 22.56 18.95
C LYS A 321 -4.11 22.73 20.01
N GLY A 322 -4.66 21.65 20.55
CA GLY A 322 -5.68 21.67 21.61
C GLY A 322 -7.09 21.94 21.09
N GLY A 323 -7.34 21.72 19.80
CA GLY A 323 -8.67 21.85 19.20
C GLY A 323 -9.63 20.76 19.69
N THR A 324 -10.92 21.08 19.65
CA THR A 324 -12.02 20.20 20.03
C THR A 324 -12.38 19.21 18.93
N LEU A 325 -13.26 18.25 19.25
CA LEU A 325 -13.85 17.34 18.26
C LEU A 325 -14.54 18.07 17.11
N ASN A 326 -15.19 19.20 17.37
CA ASN A 326 -15.85 19.98 16.30
C ASN A 326 -14.80 20.65 15.41
N ASP A 327 -13.75 21.24 16.00
CA ASP A 327 -12.66 21.84 15.23
C ASP A 327 -11.97 20.80 14.32
N MET A 328 -11.82 19.56 14.80
CA MET A 328 -11.27 18.45 13.98
C MET A 328 -12.19 17.98 12.86
N LYS A 329 -13.51 18.14 12.98
CA LYS A 329 -14.47 17.79 11.93
C LYS A 329 -14.58 18.88 10.87
N ASP A 330 -14.42 20.14 11.29
CA ASP A 330 -14.46 21.30 10.40
C ASP A 330 -13.19 21.43 9.54
N ALA A 331 -12.06 20.93 10.05
CA ALA A 331 -10.75 20.93 9.38
C ALA A 331 -10.59 19.81 8.34
#